data_AF-B4Q9Y9-F1
#
_entry.id   AF-B4Q9Y9-F1
#
_cell.length_a   1.000
_cell.length_b   1.000
_cell.length_c   1.000
_cell.angle_alpha   90.00
_cell.angle_beta   90.00
_cell.angle_gamma   90.00
#
_symmetry.space_group_name_H-M   'P 1'
#
loop_
_entity.id
_entity.type
_entity.pdbx_description
1 polymer ?
#
loop_
_entity_poly.entity_id
_entity_poly.type
_entity_poly.pdbx_seq_one_letter_code
_entity_poly.pdbx_strand_id
1 'polypeptide(L)'
;MTTKTGTYRPSASLIVAAKEDSLEDYDYRLLLIKRTEGTSYALNHCVFPGGVFDPIEDQSAKWITFFKSVGVTDEQLKMCNHSHDSPRPEFLSSGDHFSRDIALRLTALRETFEEVGILICTEQCDIQKWDSKSDHPRTLLLEPSERSEWQYRVHNDASQFLELFRHHKVIPNIWSLQEWSIWRTAATANRRYDTVYYITMLDEHTTNIKLLLEPHAWLLPTG
;
A
#
# COMPACT_ATOMS: atom_id res chain seq x y z
N MET A 1 8.24 31.83 -22.54
CA MET A 1 8.51 31.27 -21.20
C MET A 1 8.49 29.76 -21.32
N THR A 2 9.67 29.14 -21.28
CA THR A 2 9.86 27.69 -21.38
C THR A 2 9.36 27.02 -20.10
N THR A 3 8.25 26.29 -20.20
CA THR A 3 7.73 25.44 -19.13
C THR A 3 8.78 24.39 -18.77
N LYS A 4 9.33 24.44 -17.55
CA LYS A 4 10.08 23.31 -16.98
C LYS A 4 9.20 22.07 -17.12
N THR A 5 9.68 21.08 -17.85
CA THR A 5 9.06 19.76 -17.96
C THR A 5 8.95 19.16 -16.56
N GLY A 6 7.74 19.01 -16.06
CA GLY A 6 7.50 18.48 -14.70
C GLY A 6 8.07 17.07 -14.55
N THR A 7 8.82 16.86 -13.48
CA THR A 7 9.35 15.57 -13.03
C THR A 7 8.21 14.63 -12.63
N TYR A 8 8.36 13.35 -12.94
CA TYR A 8 7.44 12.30 -12.50
C TYR A 8 7.58 12.09 -11.00
N ARG A 9 6.47 12.13 -10.26
CA ARG A 9 6.47 11.85 -8.82
C ARG A 9 6.30 10.35 -8.59
N PRO A 10 7.18 9.69 -7.82
CA PRO A 10 6.96 8.31 -7.41
C PRO A 10 5.66 8.18 -6.62
N SER A 11 4.92 7.12 -6.86
CA SER A 11 3.68 6.80 -6.14
C SER A 11 3.51 5.29 -6.07
N ALA A 12 2.71 4.83 -5.11
CA ALA A 12 2.40 3.42 -4.98
C ALA A 12 0.89 3.22 -4.76
N SER A 13 0.37 2.11 -5.26
CA SER A 13 -1.02 1.73 -5.09
C SER A 13 -1.14 0.25 -4.77
N LEU A 14 -2.12 -0.10 -3.95
CA LEU A 14 -2.31 -1.45 -3.47
C LEU A 14 -3.64 -2.05 -3.91
N ILE A 15 -3.55 -3.11 -4.69
CA ILE A 15 -4.66 -3.99 -5.02
C ILE A 15 -4.83 -4.95 -3.84
N VAL A 16 -5.91 -4.77 -3.08
CA VAL A 16 -6.25 -5.65 -1.98
C VAL A 16 -7.32 -6.62 -2.47
N ALA A 17 -6.99 -7.90 -2.49
CA ALA A 17 -7.88 -8.99 -2.89
C ALA A 17 -8.31 -9.81 -1.67
N ALA A 18 -9.52 -10.36 -1.67
CA ALA A 18 -9.94 -11.35 -0.68
C ALA A 18 -10.63 -12.51 -1.38
N LYS A 19 -10.40 -13.73 -0.88
CA LYS A 19 -11.07 -14.92 -1.39
C LYS A 19 -12.57 -14.86 -1.11
N GLU A 20 -13.36 -15.31 -2.08
CA GLU A 20 -14.82 -15.36 -1.99
C GLU A 20 -15.33 -16.57 -2.77
N ASP A 21 -15.52 -17.68 -2.06
CA ASP A 21 -15.96 -18.95 -2.65
C ASP A 21 -17.42 -18.94 -3.14
N SER A 22 -18.19 -17.89 -2.82
CA SER A 22 -19.62 -17.81 -3.15
C SER A 22 -19.94 -17.23 -4.54
N LEU A 23 -18.93 -16.79 -5.27
CA LEU A 23 -19.08 -16.16 -6.59
C LEU A 23 -18.93 -17.21 -7.71
N GLU A 24 -19.82 -17.14 -8.71
CA GLU A 24 -19.89 -18.17 -9.77
C GLU A 24 -18.78 -18.03 -10.84
N ASP A 25 -18.33 -16.81 -11.12
CA ASP A 25 -17.41 -16.52 -12.23
C ASP A 25 -15.94 -16.31 -11.81
N TYR A 26 -15.70 -15.97 -10.54
CA TYR A 26 -14.37 -15.64 -9.99
C TYR A 26 -14.36 -15.87 -8.49
N ASP A 27 -13.25 -16.33 -7.92
CA ASP A 27 -13.12 -16.74 -6.51
C ASP A 27 -12.54 -15.64 -5.60
N TYR A 28 -12.57 -14.38 -6.03
CA TYR A 28 -12.01 -13.25 -5.28
C TYR A 28 -12.76 -11.92 -5.44
N ARG A 29 -12.62 -11.05 -4.45
CA ARG A 29 -13.11 -9.66 -4.45
C ARG A 29 -11.95 -8.69 -4.36
N LEU A 30 -12.05 -7.56 -5.05
CA LEU A 30 -11.05 -6.49 -5.00
C LEU A 30 -11.57 -5.29 -4.21
N LEU A 31 -10.68 -4.58 -3.52
CA LEU A 31 -10.99 -3.31 -2.90
C LEU A 31 -10.88 -2.16 -3.90
N LEU A 32 -11.99 -1.47 -4.16
CA LEU A 32 -11.97 -0.16 -4.82
C LEU A 32 -12.54 0.93 -3.91
N ILE A 33 -11.97 2.13 -4.01
CA ILE A 33 -12.47 3.34 -3.36
C ILE A 33 -12.94 4.36 -4.39
N LYS A 34 -13.92 5.16 -4.01
CA LYS A 34 -14.35 6.33 -4.77
C LYS A 34 -13.70 7.56 -4.15
N ARG A 35 -12.80 8.24 -4.89
CA ARG A 35 -12.17 9.47 -4.38
C ARG A 35 -13.19 10.61 -4.33
N THR A 36 -13.14 11.42 -3.29
CA THR A 36 -13.90 12.67 -3.18
C THR A 36 -13.36 13.71 -4.18
N GLU A 37 -14.19 14.67 -4.58
CA GLU A 37 -13.91 15.63 -5.67
C GLU A 37 -12.56 16.37 -5.53
N GLY A 38 -12.06 16.57 -4.30
CA GLY A 38 -10.79 17.27 -4.03
C GLY A 38 -9.51 16.50 -4.36
N THR A 39 -9.54 15.16 -4.43
CA THR A 39 -8.34 14.33 -4.71
C THR A 39 -8.44 13.54 -6.02
N SER A 40 -9.61 13.51 -6.66
CA SER A 40 -9.83 12.75 -7.88
C SER A 40 -9.18 13.41 -9.12
N TYR A 41 -8.60 12.59 -10.01
CA TYR A 41 -8.19 13.04 -11.35
C TYR A 41 -9.40 13.29 -12.26
N ALA A 42 -10.54 12.64 -11.94
CA ALA A 42 -11.84 12.77 -12.58
C ALA A 42 -12.95 12.35 -11.59
N LEU A 43 -14.11 13.02 -11.64
CA LEU A 43 -15.29 12.68 -10.84
C LEU A 43 -15.69 11.21 -11.07
N ASN A 44 -16.09 10.54 -9.98
CA ASN A 44 -16.65 9.17 -9.99
C ASN A 44 -15.72 8.03 -10.43
N HIS A 45 -14.41 8.23 -10.58
CA HIS A 45 -13.50 7.11 -10.81
C HIS A 45 -13.30 6.28 -9.53
N CYS A 46 -13.46 4.97 -9.68
CA CYS A 46 -13.02 4.01 -8.69
C CYS A 46 -11.56 3.66 -8.93
N VAL A 47 -10.78 3.69 -7.86
CA VAL A 47 -9.35 3.40 -7.88
C VAL A 47 -8.99 2.48 -6.75
N PHE A 48 -7.84 1.82 -6.87
CA PHE A 48 -7.20 1.17 -5.74
C PHE A 48 -6.64 2.22 -4.77
N PRO A 49 -6.59 1.94 -3.47
CA PRO A 49 -5.96 2.84 -2.52
C PRO A 49 -4.50 3.10 -2.89
N GLY A 50 -4.05 4.32 -2.69
CA GLY A 50 -2.70 4.71 -3.08
C GLY A 50 -2.51 6.20 -3.26
N GLY A 51 -1.23 6.58 -3.28
CA GLY A 51 -0.83 7.96 -3.27
C GLY A 51 0.66 8.15 -3.44
N VAL A 52 1.08 9.39 -3.18
CA VAL A 52 2.43 9.87 -3.51
C VAL A 52 3.39 9.41 -2.41
N PHE A 53 4.57 8.97 -2.85
CA PHE A 53 5.69 8.67 -1.96
C PHE A 53 6.08 9.90 -1.12
N ASP A 54 6.19 9.74 0.19
CA ASP A 54 6.73 10.76 1.09
C ASP A 54 8.26 10.60 1.23
N PRO A 55 9.06 11.54 0.70
CA PRO A 55 10.52 11.42 0.70
C PRO A 55 11.17 11.61 2.07
N ILE A 56 10.44 12.02 3.10
CA ILE A 56 10.98 12.18 4.46
C ILE A 56 10.65 10.92 5.27
N GLU A 57 9.39 10.49 5.24
CA GLU A 57 8.90 9.46 6.16
C GLU A 57 8.91 8.05 5.57
N ASP A 58 8.54 7.86 4.29
CA ASP A 58 8.49 6.53 3.68
C ASP A 58 9.89 5.95 3.43
N GLN A 59 10.92 6.80 3.29
CA GLN A 59 12.33 6.40 3.19
C GLN A 59 13.15 6.64 4.48
N SER A 60 12.50 6.96 5.60
CA SER A 60 13.17 7.29 6.85
C SER A 60 14.03 6.14 7.37
N ALA A 61 15.27 6.43 7.79
CA ALA A 61 16.15 5.44 8.43
C ALA A 61 15.52 4.78 9.68
N LYS A 62 14.53 5.45 10.30
CA LYS A 62 13.77 4.92 11.45
C LYS A 62 13.10 3.58 11.13
N TRP A 63 12.68 3.35 9.88
CA TRP A 63 12.12 2.07 9.45
C TRP A 63 13.12 0.94 9.56
N ILE A 64 14.35 1.16 9.06
CA ILE A 64 15.41 0.16 9.15
C ILE A 64 15.80 -0.10 10.60
N THR A 65 15.90 0.95 11.43
CA THR A 65 16.12 0.77 12.86
C THR A 65 15.01 -0.05 13.50
N PHE A 66 13.75 0.20 13.14
CA PHE A 66 12.60 -0.55 13.64
C PHE A 66 12.66 -2.02 13.21
N PHE A 67 12.78 -2.31 11.92
CA PHE A 67 12.92 -3.67 11.39
C PHE A 67 14.05 -4.45 12.08
N LYS A 68 15.23 -3.85 12.23
CA LYS A 68 16.36 -4.50 12.93
C LYS A 68 16.08 -4.73 14.42
N SER A 69 15.40 -3.79 15.08
CA SER A 69 15.06 -3.93 16.51
C SER A 69 14.12 -5.09 16.81
N VAL A 70 13.32 -5.49 15.83
CA VAL A 70 12.38 -6.62 15.92
C VAL A 70 12.91 -7.89 15.26
N GLY A 71 14.19 -7.91 14.88
CA GLY A 71 14.89 -9.12 14.41
C GLY A 71 14.85 -9.37 12.91
N VAL A 72 14.37 -8.43 12.09
CA VAL A 72 14.42 -8.55 10.63
C VAL A 72 15.86 -8.43 10.14
N THR A 73 16.29 -9.41 9.34
CA THR A 73 17.64 -9.44 8.78
C THR A 73 17.77 -8.63 7.50
N ASP A 74 19.00 -8.27 7.12
CA ASP A 74 19.26 -7.58 5.85
C ASP A 74 18.90 -8.49 4.66
N GLU A 75 19.02 -9.82 4.80
CA GLU A 75 18.58 -10.80 3.80
C GLU A 75 17.07 -10.76 3.59
N GLN A 76 16.28 -10.72 4.68
CA GLN A 76 14.82 -10.60 4.60
C GLN A 76 14.42 -9.28 3.93
N LEU A 77 15.08 -8.16 4.23
CA LEU A 77 14.83 -6.88 3.54
C LEU A 77 15.17 -6.95 2.04
N LYS A 78 16.25 -7.65 1.68
CA LYS A 78 16.64 -7.84 0.27
C LYS A 78 15.64 -8.69 -0.51
N MET A 79 14.87 -9.58 0.11
CA MET A 79 13.83 -10.37 -0.57
C MET A 79 12.81 -9.51 -1.29
N CYS A 80 12.53 -8.31 -0.80
CA CYS A 80 11.66 -7.35 -1.50
C CYS A 80 12.19 -6.93 -2.87
N ASN A 81 13.52 -7.02 -3.08
CA ASN A 81 14.20 -6.68 -4.34
C ASN A 81 14.44 -7.90 -5.25
N HIS A 82 14.33 -9.13 -4.72
CA HIS A 82 14.75 -10.36 -5.40
C HIS A 82 13.74 -10.90 -6.41
N SER A 83 12.58 -10.25 -6.60
CA SER A 83 11.52 -10.74 -7.47
C SER A 83 11.85 -10.66 -8.98
N HIS A 84 12.92 -9.97 -9.39
CA HIS A 84 13.20 -9.72 -10.82
C HIS A 84 14.69 -9.71 -11.19
N ASP A 85 15.09 -10.57 -12.15
CA ASP A 85 16.44 -10.70 -12.73
C ASP A 85 16.78 -9.65 -13.82
N SER A 86 16.06 -8.53 -13.90
CA SER A 86 16.23 -7.52 -14.96
C SER A 86 16.56 -6.13 -14.40
N PRO A 87 17.22 -5.23 -15.17
CA PRO A 87 17.46 -3.87 -14.72
C PRO A 87 16.12 -3.19 -14.34
N ARG A 88 16.01 -2.83 -13.07
CA ARG A 88 14.83 -2.20 -12.50
C ARG A 88 14.76 -0.71 -12.88
N PRO A 89 13.56 -0.14 -13.09
CA PRO A 89 13.42 1.30 -13.34
C PRO A 89 14.07 2.14 -12.24
N GLU A 90 14.76 3.22 -12.63
CA GLU A 90 15.56 4.05 -11.72
C GLU A 90 14.78 4.54 -10.51
N PHE A 91 13.48 4.84 -10.67
CA PHE A 91 12.65 5.35 -9.57
C PHE A 91 12.44 4.31 -8.45
N LEU A 92 12.57 3.01 -8.72
CA LEU A 92 12.48 1.92 -7.73
C LEU A 92 13.85 1.56 -7.15
N SER A 93 14.89 1.64 -7.97
CA SER A 93 16.26 1.22 -7.62
C SER A 93 17.06 2.25 -6.85
N SER A 94 16.65 3.52 -6.90
CA SER A 94 17.28 4.62 -6.13
C SER A 94 16.82 4.60 -4.67
N GLY A 95 17.46 5.36 -3.79
CA GLY A 95 17.09 5.44 -2.37
C GLY A 95 18.30 5.81 -1.50
N ASP A 96 18.04 6.48 -0.38
CA ASP A 96 19.12 7.04 0.46
C ASP A 96 19.62 6.02 1.49
N HIS A 97 18.71 5.46 2.28
CA HIS A 97 19.04 4.52 3.37
C HIS A 97 18.79 3.06 3.00
N PHE A 98 17.86 2.84 2.07
CA PHE A 98 17.46 1.54 1.56
C PHE A 98 16.79 1.71 0.19
N SER A 99 16.56 0.61 -0.51
CA SER A 99 15.92 0.59 -1.84
C SER A 99 14.56 1.30 -1.83
N ARG A 100 14.28 2.19 -2.80
CA ARG A 100 12.96 2.82 -2.92
C ARG A 100 11.85 1.81 -3.20
N ASP A 101 12.16 0.59 -3.63
CA ASP A 101 11.19 -0.52 -3.66
C ASP A 101 10.59 -0.78 -2.27
N ILE A 102 11.42 -0.91 -1.23
CA ILE A 102 10.94 -1.05 0.16
C ILE A 102 10.14 0.19 0.58
N ALA A 103 10.61 1.38 0.19
CA ALA A 103 9.95 2.62 0.56
C ALA A 103 8.57 2.76 -0.11
N LEU A 104 8.43 2.35 -1.36
CA LEU A 104 7.16 2.36 -2.09
C LEU A 104 6.20 1.28 -1.61
N ARG A 105 6.70 0.14 -1.10
CA ARG A 105 5.87 -0.82 -0.36
C ARG A 105 5.31 -0.20 0.92
N LEU A 106 6.12 0.54 1.67
CA LEU A 106 5.66 1.30 2.84
C LEU A 106 4.66 2.38 2.44
N THR A 107 4.89 3.13 1.34
CA THR A 107 3.92 4.08 0.79
C THR A 107 2.58 3.41 0.48
N ALA A 108 2.59 2.26 -0.20
CA ALA A 108 1.35 1.55 -0.55
C ALA A 108 0.55 1.13 0.69
N LEU A 109 1.25 0.65 1.72
CA LEU A 109 0.65 0.28 3.00
C LEU A 109 0.12 1.50 3.76
N ARG A 110 0.88 2.60 3.80
CA ARG A 110 0.50 3.85 4.46
C ARG A 110 -0.76 4.43 3.85
N GLU A 111 -0.77 4.60 2.52
CA GLU A 111 -1.91 5.17 1.78
C GLU A 111 -3.15 4.27 1.91
N THR A 112 -2.98 2.95 1.90
CA THR A 112 -4.09 2.02 2.17
C THR A 112 -4.66 2.20 3.56
N PHE A 113 -3.81 2.31 4.58
CA PHE A 113 -4.28 2.57 5.93
C PHE A 113 -4.97 3.94 6.04
N GLU A 114 -4.40 5.00 5.46
CA GLU A 114 -4.99 6.34 5.47
C GLU A 114 -6.38 6.36 4.82
N GLU A 115 -6.53 5.77 3.63
CA GLU A 115 -7.75 5.88 2.84
C GLU A 115 -8.87 4.92 3.31
N VAL A 116 -8.52 3.71 3.76
CA VAL A 116 -9.52 2.67 4.09
C VAL A 116 -9.37 2.05 5.48
N GLY A 117 -8.29 2.35 6.20
CA GLY A 117 -8.05 1.87 7.56
C GLY A 117 -7.78 0.38 7.66
N ILE A 118 -7.27 -0.23 6.58
CA ILE A 118 -6.81 -1.62 6.56
C ILE A 118 -5.31 -1.62 6.84
N LEU A 119 -4.90 -2.32 7.90
CA LEU A 119 -3.50 -2.45 8.30
C LEU A 119 -3.00 -3.86 7.97
N ILE A 120 -2.08 -3.96 7.01
CA ILE A 120 -1.48 -5.24 6.59
C ILE A 120 -0.16 -5.43 7.32
N CYS A 121 -0.07 -6.48 8.13
CA CYS A 121 0.99 -6.63 9.11
C CYS A 121 1.37 -8.09 9.36
N THR A 122 2.40 -8.31 10.16
CA THR A 122 2.80 -9.61 10.71
C THR A 122 3.21 -9.43 12.17
N GLU A 123 3.15 -10.50 12.97
CA GLU A 123 3.58 -10.46 14.38
C GLU A 123 5.10 -10.50 14.50
N GLN A 124 5.64 -9.89 15.55
CA GLN A 124 7.09 -9.89 15.78
C GLN A 124 7.63 -11.31 16.03
N CYS A 125 6.84 -12.19 16.64
CA CYS A 125 7.23 -13.58 16.88
C CYS A 125 7.29 -14.43 15.60
N ASP A 126 6.53 -14.05 14.57
CA ASP A 126 6.45 -14.80 13.32
C ASP A 126 7.65 -14.51 12.42
N ILE A 127 8.25 -13.32 12.51
CA ILE A 127 9.48 -12.98 11.78
C ILE A 127 10.66 -13.88 12.09
N GLN A 128 10.77 -14.39 13.32
CA GLN A 128 11.83 -15.35 13.67
C GLN A 128 11.60 -16.73 13.08
N LYS A 129 10.35 -17.06 12.75
CA LYS A 129 9.94 -18.32 12.12
C LYS A 129 9.69 -18.19 10.62
N TRP A 130 9.84 -16.98 10.08
CA TRP A 130 9.47 -16.63 8.72
C TRP A 130 10.22 -17.48 7.71
N ASP A 131 9.50 -18.34 7.00
CA ASP A 131 9.91 -18.91 5.74
C ASP A 131 9.17 -18.18 4.61
N SER A 132 9.91 -17.70 3.62
CA SER A 132 9.48 -17.14 2.33
C SER A 132 8.28 -17.85 1.68
N LYS A 133 8.05 -19.12 2.01
CA LYS A 133 7.02 -19.99 1.45
C LYS A 133 5.78 -20.17 2.33
N SER A 134 5.79 -19.68 3.56
CA SER A 134 4.85 -20.10 4.61
C SER A 134 3.78 -19.09 4.98
N ASP A 135 3.98 -17.80 4.70
CA ASP A 135 3.19 -16.78 5.40
C ASP A 135 2.06 -16.19 4.56
N HIS A 136 0.86 -16.25 5.15
CA HIS A 136 -0.32 -15.56 4.64
C HIS A 136 -0.29 -14.13 5.20
N PRO A 137 -0.63 -13.11 4.40
CA PRO A 137 -0.78 -11.74 4.91
C PRO A 137 -1.81 -11.71 6.06
N ARG A 138 -1.36 -11.33 7.26
CA ARG A 138 -2.27 -11.02 8.36
C ARG A 138 -2.82 -9.61 8.19
N THR A 139 -4.13 -9.49 8.29
CA THR A 139 -4.81 -8.20 8.29
C THR A 139 -5.25 -7.86 9.71
N LEU A 140 -4.82 -6.71 10.22
CA LEU A 140 -5.32 -6.18 11.49
C LEU A 140 -6.39 -5.12 11.20
N LEU A 141 -7.61 -5.40 11.65
CA LEU A 141 -8.67 -4.40 11.71
C LEU A 141 -8.69 -3.77 13.08
N LEU A 142 -8.45 -2.46 13.12
CA LEU A 142 -8.57 -1.67 14.34
C LEU A 142 -10.05 -1.38 14.63
N GLU A 143 -10.36 -1.22 15.92
CA GLU A 143 -11.69 -0.78 16.34
C GLU A 143 -12.04 0.57 15.70
N PRO A 144 -13.31 0.83 15.31
CA PRO A 144 -13.65 1.98 14.47
C PRO A 144 -13.18 3.34 15.01
N SER A 145 -13.26 3.57 16.32
CA SER A 145 -12.83 4.83 16.94
C SER A 145 -11.30 5.00 16.90
N GLU A 146 -10.57 3.94 17.24
CA GLU A 146 -9.11 3.92 17.21
C GLU A 146 -8.60 4.05 15.77
N ARG A 147 -9.24 3.34 14.83
CA ARG A 147 -8.95 3.43 13.40
C ARG A 147 -9.08 4.86 12.89
N SER A 148 -10.19 5.55 13.19
CA SER A 148 -10.39 6.93 12.76
C SER A 148 -9.38 7.90 13.39
N GLU A 149 -8.99 7.70 14.65
CA GLU A 149 -7.95 8.49 15.29
C GLU A 149 -6.59 8.31 14.59
N TRP A 150 -6.19 7.07 14.36
CA TRP A 150 -4.92 6.78 13.68
C TRP A 150 -4.93 7.23 12.23
N GLN A 151 -6.02 7.03 11.48
CA GLN A 151 -6.15 7.56 10.12
C GLN A 151 -5.97 9.08 10.10
N TYR A 152 -6.59 9.79 11.04
CA TYR A 152 -6.39 11.24 11.17
C TYR A 152 -4.94 11.59 11.48
N ARG A 153 -4.28 10.87 12.41
CA ARG A 153 -2.88 11.12 12.76
C ARG A 153 -1.94 10.89 11.58
N VAL A 154 -2.07 9.75 10.89
CA VAL A 154 -1.22 9.38 9.76
C VAL A 154 -1.44 10.32 8.56
N HIS A 155 -2.70 10.68 8.28
CA HIS A 155 -3.03 11.64 7.22
C HIS A 155 -2.40 13.02 7.42
N ASN A 156 -2.31 13.49 8.68
CA ASN A 156 -1.70 14.79 9.00
C ASN A 156 -0.17 14.71 9.15
N ASP A 157 0.36 13.55 9.52
CA ASP A 157 1.77 13.31 9.77
C ASP A 157 2.13 11.86 9.45
N ALA A 158 2.76 11.64 8.29
CA ALA A 158 3.14 10.31 7.80
C ALA A 158 4.09 9.57 8.76
N SER A 159 4.82 10.27 9.63
CA SER A 159 5.70 9.64 10.63
C SER A 159 4.91 8.83 11.66
N GLN A 160 3.64 9.17 11.87
CA GLN A 160 2.73 8.44 12.75
C GLN A 160 2.45 7.02 12.25
N PHE A 161 2.70 6.73 10.97
CA PHE A 161 2.52 5.38 10.44
C PHE A 161 3.50 4.39 11.08
N LEU A 162 4.75 4.80 11.31
CA LEU A 162 5.71 3.98 12.06
C LEU A 162 5.27 3.80 13.53
N GLU A 163 4.76 4.86 14.15
CA GLU A 163 4.28 4.81 15.54
C GLU A 163 3.06 3.89 15.70
N LEU A 164 2.20 3.78 14.68
CA LEU A 164 1.10 2.83 14.65
C LEU A 164 1.60 1.38 14.82
N PHE A 165 2.62 0.98 14.06
CA PHE A 165 3.21 -0.36 14.18
C PHE A 165 3.85 -0.60 15.55
N ARG A 166 4.53 0.42 16.10
CA ARG A 166 5.10 0.35 17.46
C ARG A 166 4.01 0.17 18.51
N HIS A 167 2.91 0.91 18.38
CA HIS A 167 1.79 0.88 19.31
C HIS A 167 1.13 -0.51 19.37
N HIS A 168 0.83 -1.09 18.20
CA HIS A 168 0.20 -2.40 18.11
C HIS A 168 1.18 -3.57 18.23
N LYS A 169 2.49 -3.30 18.34
CA LYS A 169 3.56 -4.32 18.38
C LYS A 169 3.48 -5.30 17.20
N VAL A 170 3.16 -4.77 16.04
CA VAL A 170 3.14 -5.50 14.76
C VAL A 170 4.09 -4.84 13.79
N ILE A 171 4.36 -5.48 12.65
CA ILE A 171 5.34 -5.02 11.67
C ILE A 171 4.65 -4.93 10.30
N PRO A 172 4.92 -3.89 9.47
CA PRO A 172 4.34 -3.81 8.14
C PRO A 172 4.78 -5.02 7.33
N ASN A 173 3.82 -5.76 6.76
CA ASN A 173 4.14 -6.95 5.98
C ASN A 173 4.48 -6.56 4.53
N ILE A 174 5.62 -5.90 4.35
CA ILE A 174 6.13 -5.46 3.04
C ILE A 174 6.41 -6.62 2.08
N TRP A 175 6.60 -7.84 2.61
CA TRP A 175 6.89 -9.05 1.84
C TRP A 175 5.65 -9.66 1.20
N SER A 176 4.48 -9.48 1.81
CA SER A 176 3.21 -9.93 1.25
C SER A 176 2.71 -9.12 0.04
N LEU A 177 3.40 -8.02 -0.29
CA LEU A 177 3.10 -7.21 -1.46
C LEU A 177 3.81 -7.81 -2.66
N GLN A 178 3.08 -8.37 -3.61
CA GLN A 178 3.65 -8.76 -4.89
C GLN A 178 3.58 -7.58 -5.86
N GLU A 179 4.67 -7.30 -6.57
CA GLU A 179 4.63 -6.31 -7.64
C GLU A 179 3.75 -6.81 -8.79
N TRP A 180 2.73 -6.03 -9.14
CA TRP A 180 1.78 -6.35 -10.21
C TRP A 180 2.15 -5.66 -11.52
N SER A 181 2.37 -4.35 -11.48
CA SER A 181 2.75 -3.58 -12.68
C SER A 181 3.32 -2.21 -12.34
N ILE A 182 4.02 -1.60 -13.29
CA ILE A 182 4.55 -0.25 -13.19
C ILE A 182 3.98 0.58 -14.33
N TRP A 183 3.43 1.75 -14.00
CA TRP A 183 2.82 2.66 -14.95
C TRP A 183 3.42 4.06 -14.83
N ARG A 184 3.73 4.66 -15.98
CA ARG A 184 4.12 6.06 -16.09
C ARG A 184 2.96 6.85 -16.71
N THR A 185 2.57 7.95 -16.08
CA THR A 185 1.53 8.83 -16.64
C THR A 185 1.95 9.36 -18.01
N ALA A 186 1.00 9.60 -18.92
CA ALA A 186 1.33 10.20 -20.21
C ALA A 186 2.06 11.56 -20.06
N ALA A 187 3.04 11.83 -20.92
CA ALA A 187 3.84 13.06 -20.86
C ALA A 187 2.99 14.34 -21.08
N THR A 188 1.81 14.23 -21.68
CA THR A 188 0.87 15.34 -21.89
C THR A 188 0.07 15.70 -20.64
N ALA A 189 0.11 14.88 -19.58
CA ALA A 189 -0.68 15.09 -18.38
C ALA A 189 -0.11 16.23 -17.51
N ASN A 190 -1.01 16.97 -16.86
CA ASN A 190 -0.67 18.07 -15.95
C ASN A 190 -0.03 17.58 -14.64
N ARG A 191 -0.50 16.43 -14.13
CA ARG A 191 0.10 15.73 -12.98
C ARG A 191 0.68 14.42 -13.48
N ARG A 192 1.95 14.19 -13.20
CA ARG A 192 2.73 13.07 -13.73
C ARG A 192 3.27 12.21 -12.59
N TYR A 193 3.05 10.91 -12.70
CA TYR A 193 3.46 9.94 -11.70
C TYR A 193 4.14 8.73 -12.33
N ASP A 194 5.10 8.19 -11.61
CA ASP A 194 5.62 6.84 -11.78
C ASP A 194 5.02 5.99 -10.68
N THR A 195 4.02 5.19 -11.03
CA THR A 195 3.22 4.42 -10.09
C THR A 195 3.57 2.95 -10.16
N VAL A 196 3.99 2.37 -9.04
CA VAL A 196 4.03 0.92 -8.86
C VAL A 196 2.71 0.45 -8.26
N TYR A 197 2.16 -0.61 -8.83
CA TYR A 197 0.99 -1.31 -8.30
C TYR A 197 1.49 -2.58 -7.63
N TYR A 198 1.16 -2.73 -6.36
CA TYR A 198 1.33 -3.98 -5.62
C TYR A 198 -0.02 -4.68 -5.50
N ILE A 199 0.00 -6.00 -5.36
CA ILE A 199 -1.16 -6.82 -5.03
C ILE A 199 -0.87 -7.61 -3.76
N THR A 200 -1.90 -7.78 -2.93
CA THR A 200 -1.85 -8.64 -1.75
C THR A 200 -3.22 -9.22 -1.46
N MET A 201 -3.24 -10.35 -0.76
CA MET A 201 -4.46 -11.01 -0.32
C MET A 201 -4.80 -10.58 1.10
N LEU A 202 -6.08 -10.55 1.46
CA LEU A 202 -6.53 -10.43 2.83
C LEU A 202 -6.59 -11.81 3.47
N ASP A 203 -6.47 -11.83 4.78
CA ASP A 203 -6.67 -13.02 5.60
C ASP A 203 -8.11 -13.52 5.45
N GLU A 204 -8.32 -14.84 5.44
CA GLU A 204 -9.65 -15.48 5.43
C GLU A 204 -10.51 -15.03 6.61
N HIS A 205 -9.89 -14.61 7.72
CA HIS A 205 -10.58 -14.06 8.89
C HIS A 205 -11.15 -12.65 8.69
N THR A 206 -10.89 -12.00 7.55
CA THR A 206 -11.33 -10.63 7.24
C THR A 206 -12.62 -10.55 6.42
N THR A 207 -13.50 -11.57 6.53
CA THR A 207 -14.81 -11.67 5.86
C THR A 207 -15.74 -10.46 6.06
N ASN A 208 -15.54 -9.67 7.11
CA ASN A 208 -16.34 -8.48 7.42
C ASN A 208 -15.88 -7.19 6.72
N ILE A 209 -14.76 -7.19 5.99
CA ILE A 209 -14.37 -6.02 5.19
C ILE A 209 -15.29 -5.93 3.97
N LYS A 210 -16.06 -4.84 3.91
CA LYS A 210 -16.88 -4.52 2.73
C LYS A 210 -15.96 -4.06 1.60
N LEU A 211 -15.42 -5.02 0.85
CA LEU A 211 -14.72 -4.77 -0.40
C LEU A 211 -15.76 -4.47 -1.47
N LEU A 212 -15.69 -3.28 -2.06
CA LEU A 212 -16.52 -2.90 -3.19
C LEU A 212 -15.96 -3.58 -4.44
N LEU A 213 -16.62 -4.67 -4.87
CA LEU A 213 -16.36 -5.31 -6.17
C LEU A 213 -16.55 -4.31 -7.31
N GLU A 214 -17.61 -3.50 -7.23
CA GLU A 214 -17.90 -2.38 -8.10
C GLU A 214 -18.75 -1.36 -7.33
N PRO A 215 -18.66 -0.05 -7.61
CA PRO A 215 -19.72 0.86 -7.17
C PRO A 215 -21.00 0.41 -7.87
N HIS A 216 -21.90 -0.27 -7.15
CA HIS A 216 -23.27 -0.41 -7.63
C HIS A 216 -23.73 0.98 -8.02
N ALA A 217 -24.01 1.19 -9.31
CA ALA A 217 -24.63 2.40 -9.80
C ALA A 217 -25.95 2.54 -9.04
N TRP A 218 -25.95 3.36 -7.99
CA TRP A 218 -27.18 3.73 -7.32
C TRP A 218 -28.01 4.45 -8.38
N LEU A 219 -29.02 3.72 -8.86
CA LEU A 219 -30.29 4.17 -9.41
C LEU A 219 -30.27 5.64 -9.77
N LEU A 220 -30.14 5.93 -11.06
CA LEU A 220 -30.66 7.17 -11.62
C LEU A 220 -32.08 7.36 -11.03
N PRO A 221 -32.41 8.52 -10.44
CA PRO A 221 -33.79 8.80 -10.10
C PRO A 221 -34.56 8.74 -11.41
N THR A 222 -35.42 7.75 -11.56
CA THR A 222 -36.43 7.77 -12.60
C THR A 222 -37.35 8.94 -12.27
N GLY A 223 -37.25 10.00 -13.08
CA GLY A 223 -38.26 11.05 -13.14
C GLY A 223 -39.53 10.54 -13.82
#